data_AF-A0A8J5MGW9-F1
#
_entry.id   AF-A0A8J5MGW9-F1
#
_cell.length_a   1.000
_cell.length_b   1.000
_cell.length_c   1.000
_cell.angle_alpha   90.00
_cell.angle_beta   90.00
_cell.angle_gamma   90.00
#
_symmetry.space_group_name_H-M   'P 1'
#
loop_
_entity.id
_entity.type
_entity.pdbx_description
1 polymer ?
#
loop_
_entity_poly.entity_id
_entity_poly.type
_entity_poly.pdbx_seq_one_letter_code
_entity_poly.pdbx_strand_id
1 'polypeptide(L)'
;MTRNDTASARSPRTAKRRHRCEFPGCTTPSRRRGLCFRHGGFTLCSVMGCAKPSSTHGLCFAHGGVTPCLVSGCSTPSAYRGLCCAHEYQ
;
A
#
# COMPACT_ATOMS: atom_id res chain seq x y z
N MET A 1 -34.99 -18.65 24.84
CA MET A 1 -34.36 -17.38 24.43
C MET A 1 -33.17 -17.70 23.54
N THR A 2 -33.42 -17.99 22.26
CA THR A 2 -32.41 -18.38 21.26
C THR A 2 -31.63 -17.14 20.81
N ARG A 3 -30.31 -17.13 21.00
CA ARG A 3 -29.44 -16.08 20.44
C ARG A 3 -28.93 -16.59 19.10
N ASN A 4 -29.34 -15.93 18.03
CA ASN A 4 -28.91 -16.22 16.67
C ASN A 4 -27.53 -15.62 16.41
N ASP A 5 -26.54 -16.49 16.26
CA ASP A 5 -25.20 -16.16 15.78
C ASP A 5 -25.26 -15.67 14.33
N THR A 6 -25.20 -14.34 14.12
CA THR A 6 -25.03 -13.75 12.79
C THR A 6 -23.54 -13.65 12.47
N ALA A 7 -22.97 -14.78 12.04
CA ALA A 7 -21.62 -14.81 11.48
C ALA A 7 -21.59 -14.08 10.13
N SER A 8 -20.99 -12.89 10.09
CA SER A 8 -20.69 -12.15 8.85
C SER A 8 -19.76 -12.98 7.95
N ALA A 9 -20.34 -13.63 6.94
CA ALA A 9 -19.60 -14.37 5.93
C ALA A 9 -18.66 -13.43 5.15
N ARG A 10 -17.34 -13.60 5.32
CA ARG A 10 -16.33 -12.89 4.50
C ARG A 10 -16.21 -13.60 3.15
N SER A 11 -16.50 -12.90 2.04
CA SER A 11 -16.33 -13.47 0.70
C SER A 11 -14.91 -14.01 0.46
N PRO A 12 -14.77 -15.16 -0.21
CA PRO A 12 -13.47 -15.70 -0.57
C PRO A 12 -12.75 -14.77 -1.55
N ARG A 13 -11.55 -14.33 -1.18
CA ARG A 13 -10.68 -13.54 -2.05
C ARG A 13 -10.14 -14.46 -3.14
N THR A 14 -10.73 -14.41 -4.33
CA THR A 14 -10.16 -15.10 -5.50
C THR A 14 -8.74 -14.57 -5.72
N ALA A 15 -7.76 -15.47 -5.80
CA ALA A 15 -6.37 -15.12 -6.06
C ALA A 15 -6.27 -14.54 -7.47
N LYS A 16 -6.33 -13.21 -7.59
CA LYS A 16 -6.20 -12.52 -8.87
C LYS A 16 -4.82 -12.83 -9.45
N ARG A 17 -4.78 -13.59 -10.55
CA ARG A 17 -3.54 -13.89 -11.27
C ARG A 17 -2.90 -12.56 -11.71
N ARG A 18 -1.66 -12.34 -11.32
CA ARG A 18 -0.88 -11.16 -11.75
C ARG A 18 -0.39 -11.42 -13.17
N HIS A 19 -0.95 -10.71 -14.14
CA HIS A 19 -0.50 -10.77 -15.53
C HIS A 19 0.93 -10.23 -15.65
N ARG A 20 1.68 -10.64 -16.68
CA ARG A 20 2.99 -10.04 -16.97
C ARG A 20 2.84 -8.58 -17.38
N CYS A 21 3.92 -7.82 -17.25
CA CYS A 21 3.99 -6.47 -17.78
C CYS A 21 3.73 -6.51 -19.30
N GLU A 22 2.89 -5.61 -19.79
CA GLU A 22 2.57 -5.46 -21.22
C GLU A 22 3.74 -4.88 -22.04
N PHE A 23 4.77 -4.36 -21.37
CA PHE A 23 5.95 -3.82 -22.02
C PHE A 23 6.73 -4.95 -22.73
N PRO A 24 7.07 -4.77 -24.02
CA PRO A 24 7.71 -5.81 -24.82
C PRO A 24 9.03 -6.28 -24.18
N GLY A 25 9.19 -7.60 -24.08
CA GLY A 25 10.37 -8.22 -23.44
C GLY A 25 10.41 -8.14 -21.91
N CYS A 26 9.38 -7.59 -21.25
CA CYS A 26 9.35 -7.51 -19.80
C CYS A 26 8.72 -8.76 -19.16
N THR A 27 9.51 -9.49 -18.38
CA THR A 27 9.05 -10.69 -17.67
C THR A 27 8.48 -10.39 -16.28
N THR A 28 8.61 -9.16 -15.81
CA THR A 28 8.15 -8.77 -14.47
C THR A 28 6.62 -8.77 -14.36
N PRO A 29 6.06 -9.12 -13.19
CA PRO A 29 4.62 -9.10 -13.00
C PRO A 29 4.08 -7.66 -13.03
N SER A 30 2.94 -7.49 -13.71
CA SER A 30 2.17 -6.25 -13.68
C SER A 30 1.62 -6.00 -12.28
N ARG A 31 1.55 -4.72 -11.92
CA ARG A 31 1.05 -4.26 -10.62
C ARG A 31 -0.23 -3.47 -10.79
N ARG A 32 -0.27 -2.55 -11.76
CA ARG A 32 -1.45 -1.76 -12.15
C ARG A 32 -1.42 -1.51 -13.65
N ARG A 33 -2.61 -1.39 -14.28
CA ARG A 33 -2.77 -1.03 -15.69
C ARG A 33 -1.92 -1.90 -16.64
N GLY A 34 -1.75 -3.19 -16.34
CA GLY A 34 -0.92 -4.09 -17.16
C GLY A 34 0.59 -3.85 -17.07
N LEU A 35 1.06 -2.89 -16.28
CA LEU A 35 2.47 -2.47 -16.24
C LEU A 35 3.12 -2.81 -14.90
N CYS A 36 4.44 -3.04 -14.92
CA CYS A 36 5.24 -3.25 -13.73
C CYS A 36 5.70 -1.91 -13.13
N PHE A 37 6.30 -1.93 -11.93
CA PHE A 37 6.76 -0.70 -11.28
C PHE A 37 7.71 0.14 -12.16
N ARG A 38 8.60 -0.50 -12.93
CA ARG A 38 9.54 0.23 -13.79
C ARG A 38 8.89 0.82 -15.04
N HIS A 39 7.81 0.22 -15.52
CA HIS A 39 7.13 0.61 -16.76
C HIS A 39 5.80 1.35 -16.51
N GLY A 40 5.59 1.95 -15.33
CA GLY A 40 4.39 2.77 -15.07
C GLY A 40 3.25 2.07 -14.33
N GLY A 41 3.51 0.91 -13.74
CA GLY A 41 2.60 0.19 -12.84
C GLY A 41 2.44 0.82 -11.46
N PHE A 42 2.73 2.11 -11.32
CA PHE A 42 2.61 2.91 -10.12
C PHE A 42 1.77 4.15 -10.41
N THR A 43 1.24 4.77 -9.36
CA THR A 43 0.60 6.08 -9.44
C THR A 43 1.57 7.15 -8.96
N LEU A 44 1.46 8.36 -9.49
CA LEU A 44 2.23 9.50 -9.02
C LEU A 44 1.63 10.06 -7.76
N CYS A 45 2.44 10.82 -7.03
CA CYS A 45 1.99 11.62 -5.91
C CYS A 45 0.91 12.61 -6.37
N SER A 46 -0.19 12.70 -5.64
CA SER A 46 -1.30 13.63 -5.90
C SER A 46 -0.92 15.09 -5.68
N VAL A 47 0.24 15.38 -5.07
CA VAL A 47 0.73 16.75 -4.90
C VAL A 47 1.17 17.31 -6.25
N MET A 48 0.65 18.48 -6.59
CA MET A 48 0.96 19.20 -7.83
C MET A 48 2.49 19.37 -7.98
N GLY A 49 3.00 19.04 -9.17
CA GLY A 49 4.44 19.11 -9.48
C GLY A 49 5.29 17.96 -8.92
N CYS A 50 4.70 16.99 -8.22
CA CYS A 50 5.44 15.86 -7.67
C CYS A 50 5.44 14.65 -8.61
N ALA A 51 6.57 14.38 -9.27
CA ALA A 51 6.77 13.19 -10.11
C ALA A 51 7.18 11.92 -9.32
N LYS A 52 7.13 11.96 -7.99
CA LYS A 52 7.51 10.80 -7.16
C LYS A 52 6.38 9.75 -7.17
N PRO A 53 6.70 8.45 -7.13
CA PRO A 53 5.70 7.40 -7.00
C PRO A 53 4.97 7.51 -5.67
N SER A 54 3.65 7.37 -5.70
CA SER A 54 2.83 7.29 -4.51
C SER A 54 2.95 5.92 -3.86
N SER A 55 3.13 5.91 -2.54
CA SER A 55 3.18 4.70 -1.74
C SER A 55 1.81 4.34 -1.19
N THR A 56 1.16 5.27 -0.49
CA THR A 56 -0.14 5.08 0.17
C THR A 56 -0.94 6.39 0.09
N HIS A 57 -2.28 6.30 0.07
CA HIS A 57 -3.18 7.47 -0.02
C HIS A 57 -2.94 8.39 -1.23
N GLY A 58 -2.27 7.90 -2.28
CA GLY A 58 -1.89 8.73 -3.42
C GLY A 58 -0.72 9.68 -3.13
N LEU A 59 -0.02 9.54 -2.00
CA LEU A 59 1.09 10.42 -1.62
C LEU A 59 2.42 9.66 -1.68
N CYS A 60 3.49 10.38 -2.01
CA CYS A 60 4.85 9.84 -1.96
C CYS A 60 5.40 9.86 -0.52
N PHE A 61 6.51 9.18 -0.26
CA PHE A 61 7.13 9.11 1.07
C PHE A 61 7.31 10.50 1.73
N ALA A 62 7.73 11.50 0.96
CA ALA A 62 7.96 12.86 1.45
C ALA A 62 6.67 13.65 1.73
N HIS A 63 5.57 13.30 1.07
CA HIS A 63 4.30 14.02 1.17
C HIS A 63 3.26 13.26 2.01
N GLY A 64 3.67 12.32 2.86
CA GLY A 64 2.75 11.58 3.74
C GLY A 64 2.26 10.24 3.18
N GLY A 65 2.97 9.69 2.18
CA GLY A 65 2.76 8.31 1.69
C GLY A 65 3.23 7.22 2.64
N VAL A 66 3.43 7.54 3.92
CA VAL A 66 3.82 6.63 4.98
C VAL A 66 2.92 6.84 6.18
N THR A 67 2.67 5.77 6.92
CA THR A 67 1.99 5.87 8.20
C THR A 67 2.98 6.43 9.21
N PRO A 68 2.73 7.58 9.86
CA PRO A 68 3.59 8.09 10.91
C PRO A 68 3.52 7.19 12.15
N CYS A 69 4.51 7.30 13.02
CA CYS A 69 4.44 6.70 14.34
C CYS A 69 3.33 7.38 15.17
N LEU A 70 2.55 6.58 15.89
CA LEU A 70 1.47 7.03 16.80
C LEU A 70 2.00 7.73 18.05
N VAL A 71 3.29 7.61 18.37
CA VAL A 71 3.90 8.28 19.51
C VAL A 71 4.00 9.78 19.23
N SER A 72 3.42 10.57 20.13
CA SER A 72 3.45 12.03 20.07
C SER A 72 4.88 12.56 19.91
N GLY A 73 5.10 13.43 18.92
CA GLY A 73 6.41 14.02 18.62
C GLY A 73 7.34 13.14 17.78
N CYS A 74 6.90 11.95 17.37
CA CYS A 74 7.70 11.07 16.54
C CYS A 74 7.39 11.24 15.04
N SER A 75 8.35 11.78 14.28
CA SER A 75 8.23 11.94 12.82
C SER A 75 8.69 10.70 12.03
N THR A 76 9.11 9.64 12.72
CA THR A 76 9.55 8.42 12.05
C THR A 76 8.34 7.62 11.53
N PRO A 77 8.47 6.96 10.37
CA PRO A 77 7.40 6.12 9.86
C PRO A 77 7.19 4.91 10.76
N SER A 78 5.93 4.49 10.90
CA SER A 78 5.58 3.25 11.55
C SER A 78 6.08 2.05 10.73
N ALA A 79 6.74 1.12 11.42
CA ALA A 79 7.12 -0.18 10.90
C ALA A 79 6.00 -1.21 11.15
N TYR A 80 5.48 -1.26 12.38
CA TYR A 80 4.47 -2.25 12.78
C TYR A 80 3.43 -1.66 13.74
N ARG A 81 2.15 -1.97 13.52
CA ARG A 81 1.00 -1.56 14.36
C ARG A 81 0.93 -0.05 14.70
N GLY A 82 1.40 0.81 13.81
CA GLY A 82 1.41 2.26 14.04
C GLY A 82 2.61 2.75 14.88
N LEU A 83 3.56 1.89 15.24
CA LEU A 83 4.80 2.24 15.94
C LEU A 83 6.00 2.10 15.01
N CYS A 84 7.03 2.93 15.20
CA CYS A 84 8.30 2.80 14.50
C CYS A 84 9.19 1.75 15.19
N CYS A 85 10.28 1.33 14.54
CA CYS A 85 11.21 0.35 15.11
C CYS A 85 11.77 0.74 16.50
N ALA A 86 11.85 2.03 16.79
CA ALA A 86 12.29 2.52 18.11
C ALA A 86 11.20 2.44 19.19
N HIS A 87 9.93 2.45 18.80
CA HIS A 87 8.79 2.48 19.71
C HIS A 87 8.01 1.16 19.78
N GLU A 88 8.41 0.15 19.00
CA GLU A 88 7.81 -1.19 18.98
C GLU A 88 8.10 -2.01 20.24
N TYR A 89 9.20 -1.70 20.96
CA TYR A 89 9.58 -2.36 22.21
C TYR A 89 9.05 -1.62 23.46
N GLN A 90 7.78 -1.22 23.44
CA GLN A 90 7.11 -0.63 24.60
C GLN A 90 6.10 -1.61 25.20
#